data_AF-A0A0K2TRQ2-F1
#
_entry.id   AF-A0A0K2TRQ2-F1
#
_cell.length_a   1.000
_cell.length_b   1.000
_cell.length_c   1.000
_cell.angle_alpha   90.00
_cell.angle_beta   90.00
_cell.angle_gamma   90.00
#
_symmetry.space_group_name_H-M   'P 1'
#
loop_
_entity.id
_entity.type
_entity.pdbx_description
1 polymer ?
#
loop_
_entity_poly.entity_id
_entity_poly.type
_entity_poly.pdbx_seq_one_letter_code
_entity_poly.pdbx_strand_id
1 'polypeptide(L)'
;MAGIVVATLVGGFCSDHFGRRTTLLGSSLLHCIASFIRAFINDYNQFIMIRFLVGGSAHVMWSSIFVLIIESVNIEMRSLAGLHMNMAWNFGSLVMVGICYVLRDWRNIQIAFASIALLSTLHLWVCESPRWLLKNRKIKEADKSLRRIAAFNGVDLESTEYLWIFEDLARHAMNSIKEEDEDKSNTNSGVSLFKKVLPLMEDGETRRRFLVLMIPFFA
;
A
#
# COMPACT_ATOMS: atom_id res chain seq x y z
N MET A 1 -8.50 3.59 -20.36
CA MET A 1 -7.19 2.95 -20.17
C MET A 1 -6.04 3.95 -20.20
N ALA A 2 -6.05 4.97 -21.07
CA ALA A 2 -5.05 6.05 -21.05
C ALA A 2 -4.86 6.69 -19.65
N GLY A 3 -5.94 6.90 -18.89
CA GLY A 3 -5.86 7.47 -17.54
C GLY A 3 -5.12 6.62 -16.52
N ILE A 4 -5.13 5.29 -16.70
CA ILE A 4 -4.37 4.39 -15.84
C ILE A 4 -2.89 4.56 -16.12
N VAL A 5 -2.47 4.53 -17.40
CA VAL A 5 -1.05 4.66 -17.78
C VAL A 5 -0.44 5.96 -17.24
N VAL A 6 -1.12 7.08 -17.46
CA VAL A 6 -0.64 8.39 -16.99
C VAL A 6 -0.61 8.43 -15.46
N ALA A 7 -1.67 7.96 -14.81
CA ALA A 7 -1.74 7.98 -13.35
C ALA A 7 -0.71 7.06 -12.70
N THR A 8 -0.39 5.90 -13.28
CA THR A 8 0.62 4.99 -12.73
C THR A 8 2.02 5.61 -12.76
N LEU A 9 2.37 6.33 -13.83
CA LEU A 9 3.66 7.04 -13.92
C LEU A 9 3.77 8.13 -12.84
N VAL A 10 2.74 8.96 -12.72
CA VAL A 10 2.70 10.04 -11.72
C VAL A 10 2.62 9.48 -10.30
N GLY A 11 1.76 8.48 -10.09
CA GLY A 11 1.55 7.82 -8.80
C GLY A 11 2.79 7.05 -8.33
N GLY A 12 3.55 6.43 -9.24
CA GLY A 12 4.83 5.80 -8.93
C GLY A 12 5.85 6.83 -8.43
N PHE A 13 6.01 7.95 -9.16
CA PHE A 13 6.88 9.05 -8.74
C PHE A 13 6.45 9.61 -7.37
N CYS A 14 5.16 9.85 -7.17
CA CYS A 14 4.64 10.33 -5.89
C CYS A 14 4.85 9.34 -4.75
N SER A 15 4.65 8.04 -4.99
CA SER A 15 4.81 6.96 -4.01
C SER A 15 6.25 6.84 -3.52
N ASP A 16 7.22 7.03 -4.41
CA ASP A 16 8.63 6.95 -4.04
C ASP A 16 9.10 8.20 -3.30
N HIS A 17 8.61 9.39 -3.67
CA HIS A 17 9.06 10.67 -3.09
C HIS A 17 8.30 11.09 -1.83
N PHE A 18 6.97 11.01 -1.83
CA PHE A 18 6.11 11.48 -0.72
C PHE A 18 5.72 10.36 0.26
N GLY A 19 6.02 9.11 -0.09
CA GLY A 19 5.66 7.93 0.69
C GLY A 19 4.41 7.24 0.21
N ARG A 20 4.26 5.99 0.62
CA ARG A 20 3.24 5.06 0.12
C ARG A 20 1.90 5.38 0.76
N ARG A 21 1.89 5.70 2.07
CA ARG A 21 0.67 6.12 2.79
C ARG A 21 0.13 7.45 2.27
N THR A 22 1.00 8.44 2.05
CA THR A 22 0.60 9.76 1.56
C THR A 22 -0.02 9.64 0.17
N THR A 23 0.58 8.83 -0.70
CA THR A 23 0.07 8.58 -2.06
C THR A 23 -1.25 7.82 -2.04
N LEU A 24 -1.40 6.85 -1.13
CA LEU A 24 -2.66 6.14 -0.91
C LEU A 24 -3.79 7.09 -0.46
N LEU A 25 -3.54 7.92 0.55
CA LEU A 25 -4.54 8.87 1.06
C LEU A 25 -4.89 9.94 0.03
N GLY A 26 -3.88 10.50 -0.66
CA GLY A 26 -4.09 11.51 -1.69
C GLY A 26 -4.88 10.98 -2.89
N SER A 27 -4.52 9.79 -3.38
CA SER A 27 -5.25 9.14 -4.46
C SER A 27 -6.67 8.72 -4.06
N SER A 28 -6.89 8.27 -2.82
CA SER A 28 -8.22 7.94 -2.29
C SER A 28 -9.12 9.18 -2.19
N LEU A 29 -8.61 10.30 -1.67
CA LEU A 29 -9.35 11.57 -1.62
C LEU A 29 -9.73 12.05 -3.03
N LEU A 30 -8.77 12.02 -3.96
CA LEU A 30 -9.01 12.38 -5.36
C LEU A 30 -10.07 11.46 -5.99
N HIS A 31 -9.98 10.16 -5.73
CA HIS A 31 -10.94 9.18 -6.23
C HIS A 31 -12.35 9.42 -5.70
N CYS A 32 -12.48 9.72 -4.40
CA CYS A 32 -13.76 10.00 -3.76
C CYS A 32 -14.41 11.25 -4.38
N ILE A 33 -13.69 12.37 -4.43
CA ILE A 33 -14.18 13.63 -5.00
C ILE A 33 -14.59 13.42 -6.46
N ALA A 34 -13.73 12.80 -7.27
CA ALA A 34 -14.01 12.54 -8.67
C ALA A 34 -15.24 11.62 -8.87
N SER A 35 -15.43 10.63 -8.01
CA SER A 35 -16.56 9.71 -8.07
C SER A 35 -17.89 10.37 -7.72
N PHE A 36 -17.91 11.28 -6.75
CA PHE A 36 -19.10 12.09 -6.47
C PHE A 36 -19.44 13.03 -7.62
N ILE A 37 -18.46 13.77 -8.15
CA ILE A 37 -18.70 14.70 -9.26
C ILE A 37 -19.24 13.93 -10.49
N ARG A 38 -18.73 12.71 -10.74
CA ARG A 38 -19.18 11.85 -11.85
C ARG A 38 -20.70 11.61 -11.85
N ALA A 39 -21.34 11.53 -10.68
CA ALA A 39 -22.77 11.26 -10.57
C ALA A 39 -23.66 12.43 -11.05
N PHE A 40 -23.13 13.65 -11.03
CA PHE A 40 -23.87 14.88 -11.36
C PHE A 40 -23.59 15.40 -12.77
N ILE A 41 -22.61 14.83 -13.47
CA ILE A 41 -22.26 15.26 -14.83
C ILE A 41 -23.32 14.80 -15.83
N ASN A 42 -23.77 15.75 -16.64
CA ASN A 42 -24.72 15.52 -17.74
C ASN A 42 -24.06 15.71 -19.13
N ASP A 43 -22.90 16.36 -19.20
CA ASP A 43 -22.16 16.58 -20.44
C ASP A 43 -21.20 15.42 -20.75
N TYR A 44 -21.19 14.99 -22.02
CA TYR A 44 -20.42 13.82 -22.46
C TYR A 44 -18.89 14.03 -22.35
N ASN A 45 -18.40 15.23 -22.70
CA ASN A 45 -16.97 15.52 -22.67
C ASN A 45 -16.47 15.59 -21.23
N GLN A 46 -17.22 16.26 -20.36
CA GLN A 46 -16.92 16.30 -18.92
C GLN A 46 -16.96 14.89 -18.31
N PHE A 47 -17.89 14.05 -18.75
CA PHE A 47 -18.00 12.68 -18.26
C PHE A 47 -16.76 11.85 -18.61
N ILE A 48 -16.23 11.98 -19.83
CA ILE A 48 -14.99 11.31 -20.23
C ILE A 48 -13.80 11.78 -19.40
N MET A 49 -13.66 13.09 -19.18
CA MET A 49 -12.55 13.65 -18.40
C MET A 49 -12.58 13.13 -16.95
N ILE A 50 -13.74 13.10 -16.31
CA ILE A 50 -13.87 12.54 -14.97
C ILE A 50 -13.65 11.04 -14.97
N ARG A 51 -14.12 10.31 -15.98
CA ARG A 51 -13.88 8.86 -16.09
C ARG A 51 -12.38 8.54 -16.19
N PHE A 52 -11.61 9.39 -16.87
CA PHE A 52 -10.16 9.31 -16.90
C PHE A 52 -9.55 9.48 -15.50
N LEU A 53 -9.97 10.51 -14.76
CA LEU A 53 -9.49 10.81 -13.42
C LEU A 53 -9.85 9.71 -12.40
N VAL A 54 -11.09 9.22 -12.42
CA VAL A 54 -11.57 8.16 -11.53
C VAL A 54 -10.82 6.84 -11.81
N GLY A 55 -10.61 6.50 -13.08
CA GLY A 55 -9.88 5.28 -13.45
C GLY A 55 -8.41 5.34 -13.05
N GLY A 56 -7.75 6.48 -13.25
CA GLY A 56 -6.36 6.69 -12.86
C GLY A 56 -6.15 6.64 -11.34
N SER A 57 -6.95 7.42 -10.60
CA SER A 57 -6.89 7.46 -9.13
C SER A 57 -7.17 6.10 -8.48
N ALA A 58 -8.15 5.34 -9.00
CA ALA A 58 -8.45 4.00 -8.52
C ALA A 58 -7.25 3.05 -8.66
N HIS A 59 -6.55 3.12 -9.80
CA HIS A 59 -5.40 2.27 -10.04
C HIS A 59 -4.19 2.64 -9.18
N VAL A 60 -3.92 3.94 -8.99
CA VAL A 60 -2.85 4.40 -8.09
C VAL A 60 -3.13 3.99 -6.65
N MET A 61 -4.39 4.06 -6.21
CA MET A 61 -4.80 3.58 -4.90
C MET A 61 -4.54 2.08 -4.75
N TRP A 62 -4.93 1.28 -5.74
CA TRP A 62 -4.71 -0.17 -5.76
C TRP A 62 -3.22 -0.55 -5.78
N SER A 63 -2.41 0.11 -6.61
CA SER A 63 -0.98 -0.16 -6.67
C SER A 63 -0.26 0.24 -5.37
N SER A 64 -0.65 1.36 -4.76
CA SER A 64 -0.06 1.84 -3.51
C SER A 64 -0.35 0.88 -2.34
N ILE A 65 -1.58 0.38 -2.22
CA ILE A 65 -1.93 -0.57 -1.16
C ILE A 65 -1.25 -1.94 -1.37
N PHE A 66 -1.16 -2.38 -2.63
CA PHE A 66 -0.45 -3.61 -3.00
C PHE A 66 1.02 -3.56 -2.60
N VAL A 67 1.71 -2.47 -2.95
CA VAL A 67 3.11 -2.26 -2.57
C VAL A 67 3.26 -2.21 -1.05
N LEU A 68 2.38 -1.49 -0.35
CA LEU A 68 2.44 -1.37 1.11
C LEU A 68 2.31 -2.73 1.81
N ILE A 69 1.42 -3.60 1.33
CA ILE A 69 1.25 -4.94 1.91
C ILE A 69 2.44 -5.85 1.58
N ILE A 70 2.94 -5.85 0.34
CA ILE A 70 4.13 -6.63 -0.03
C ILE A 70 5.40 -6.15 0.67
N GLU A 71 5.49 -4.85 0.98
CA GLU A 71 6.58 -4.30 1.76
C GLU A 71 6.48 -4.69 3.23
N SER A 72 5.26 -4.87 3.75
CA SER A 72 4.99 -5.27 5.12
C SER A 72 5.11 -6.78 5.36
N VAL A 73 4.98 -7.60 4.32
CA VAL A 73 4.97 -9.08 4.40
C VAL A 73 6.31 -9.68 3.98
N ASN A 74 6.63 -10.85 4.54
CA ASN A 74 7.78 -11.67 4.16
C ASN A 74 7.73 -12.16 2.70
N ILE A 75 8.91 -12.26 2.07
CA ILE A 75 9.14 -12.73 0.70
C ILE A 75 8.38 -14.01 0.38
N GLU A 76 8.42 -14.99 1.26
CA GLU A 76 7.79 -16.30 1.05
C GLU A 76 6.25 -16.22 1.04
N MET A 77 5.69 -15.25 1.76
CA MET A 77 4.25 -15.04 1.91
C MET A 77 3.70 -14.00 0.93
N ARG A 78 4.55 -13.38 0.10
CA ARG A 78 4.12 -12.38 -0.89
C ARG A 78 3.11 -12.92 -1.90
N SER A 79 3.28 -14.18 -2.31
CA SER A 79 2.35 -14.85 -3.22
C SER A 79 0.97 -15.02 -2.57
N LEU A 80 0.94 -15.46 -1.30
CA LEU A 80 -0.29 -15.63 -0.54
C LEU A 80 -0.98 -14.28 -0.27
N ALA A 81 -0.23 -13.25 0.14
CA ALA A 81 -0.76 -11.90 0.33
C ALA A 81 -1.35 -11.33 -0.98
N GLY A 82 -0.66 -11.54 -2.11
CA GLY A 82 -1.18 -11.19 -3.43
C GLY A 82 -2.46 -11.95 -3.79
N LEU A 83 -2.55 -13.24 -3.45
CA LEU A 83 -3.75 -14.04 -3.64
C LEU A 83 -4.92 -13.50 -2.82
N HIS A 84 -4.71 -13.21 -1.53
CA HIS A 84 -5.73 -12.63 -0.66
C HIS A 84 -6.26 -11.29 -1.20
N MET A 85 -5.38 -10.42 -1.69
CA MET A 85 -5.81 -9.17 -2.33
C MET A 85 -6.68 -9.42 -3.56
N ASN A 86 -6.28 -10.35 -4.42
CA ASN A 86 -7.07 -10.69 -5.60
C ASN A 86 -8.43 -11.30 -5.20
N MET A 87 -8.48 -12.15 -4.17
CA MET A 87 -9.74 -12.66 -3.64
C MET A 87 -10.64 -11.53 -3.12
N ALA A 88 -10.10 -10.59 -2.36
CA ALA A 88 -10.83 -9.42 -1.88
C ALA A 88 -11.38 -8.57 -3.03
N TRP A 89 -10.60 -8.36 -4.10
CA TRP A 89 -11.04 -7.66 -5.31
C TRP A 89 -12.22 -8.36 -5.99
N ASN A 90 -12.13 -9.68 -6.17
CA ASN A 90 -13.20 -10.47 -6.78
C ASN A 90 -14.46 -10.46 -5.91
N PHE A 91 -14.31 -10.58 -4.59
CA PHE A 91 -15.44 -10.49 -3.67
C PHE A 91 -16.11 -9.12 -3.73
N GLY A 92 -15.35 -8.03 -3.70
CA GLY A 92 -15.88 -6.68 -3.87
C GLY A 92 -16.61 -6.50 -5.21
N SER A 93 -16.08 -7.09 -6.29
CA SER A 93 -16.72 -7.09 -7.60
C SER A 93 -18.07 -7.84 -7.59
N LEU A 94 -18.18 -8.96 -6.87
CA LEU A 94 -19.44 -9.69 -6.70
C LEU A 94 -20.49 -8.87 -5.94
N VAL A 95 -20.08 -8.22 -4.84
CA VAL A 95 -20.96 -7.31 -4.09
C VAL A 95 -21.43 -6.17 -4.99
N MET A 96 -20.54 -5.65 -5.84
CA MET A 96 -20.86 -4.60 -6.81
C MET A 96 -21.95 -5.01 -7.79
N VAL A 97 -21.87 -6.24 -8.32
CA VAL A 97 -22.89 -6.79 -9.21
C VAL A 97 -24.24 -6.91 -8.49
N GLY A 98 -24.24 -7.31 -7.22
CA GLY A 98 -25.44 -7.33 -6.38
C GLY A 98 -26.08 -5.95 -6.23
N ILE A 99 -25.28 -4.91 -6.00
CA ILE A 99 -25.77 -3.52 -5.91
C ILE A 99 -26.37 -3.06 -7.24
N CYS A 100 -25.70 -3.35 -8.36
CA CYS A 100 -26.22 -3.04 -9.70
C CYS A 100 -27.54 -3.76 -10.01
N TYR A 101 -27.74 -4.96 -9.45
CA TYR A 101 -28.99 -5.70 -9.64
C TYR A 101 -30.17 -5.04 -8.91
N VAL A 102 -29.92 -4.54 -7.69
CA VAL A 102 -30.95 -3.87 -6.87
C VAL A 102 -31.22 -2.45 -7.36
N LEU A 103 -30.17 -1.68 -7.63
CA LEU A 103 -30.27 -0.30 -8.11
C LEU A 103 -30.29 -0.29 -9.64
N ARG A 104 -31.46 -0.12 -10.25
CA ARG A 104 -31.59 -0.06 -11.72
C ARG A 104 -31.22 1.29 -12.33
N ASP A 105 -31.20 2.35 -11.54
CA ASP A 105 -30.82 3.69 -12.00
C ASP A 105 -29.31 3.90 -11.98
N TRP A 106 -28.75 4.25 -13.14
CA TRP A 106 -27.31 4.43 -13.28
C TRP A 106 -26.74 5.49 -12.34
N ARG A 107 -27.47 6.58 -12.04
CA ARG A 107 -27.04 7.63 -11.10
C ARG A 107 -26.99 7.12 -9.66
N ASN A 108 -28.00 6.35 -9.26
CA ASN A 108 -28.07 5.77 -7.91
C ASN A 108 -26.93 4.76 -7.71
N ILE A 109 -26.58 3.99 -8.76
CA ILE A 109 -25.39 3.13 -8.76
C ILE A 109 -24.11 3.97 -8.55
N GLN A 110 -23.96 5.09 -9.28
CA GLN A 110 -22.77 5.95 -9.11
C GLN A 110 -22.63 6.50 -7.69
N ILE A 111 -23.73 6.95 -7.09
CA ILE A 111 -23.75 7.48 -5.72
C ILE A 111 -23.45 6.37 -4.72
N ALA A 112 -24.03 5.18 -4.88
CA ALA A 112 -23.72 4.04 -4.04
C ALA A 112 -22.21 3.71 -4.07
N PHE A 113 -21.60 3.70 -5.25
CA PHE A 113 -20.16 3.43 -5.36
C PHE A 113 -19.31 4.54 -4.75
N ALA A 114 -19.71 5.81 -4.93
CA ALA A 114 -19.02 6.93 -4.29
C ALA A 114 -19.12 6.87 -2.76
N SER A 115 -20.25 6.42 -2.21
CA SER A 115 -20.43 6.25 -0.77
C SER A 115 -19.56 5.12 -0.19
N ILE A 116 -19.45 3.99 -0.89
CA ILE A 116 -18.55 2.89 -0.51
C ILE A 116 -17.09 3.35 -0.58
N ALA A 117 -16.73 4.10 -1.64
CA ALA A 117 -15.40 4.67 -1.78
C ALA A 117 -15.06 5.62 -0.62
N LEU A 118 -16.00 6.46 -0.19
CA LEU A 118 -15.82 7.36 0.96
C LEU A 118 -15.55 6.61 2.26
N LEU A 119 -16.31 5.54 2.53
CA LEU A 119 -16.07 4.68 3.68
C LEU A 119 -14.68 4.05 3.61
N SER A 120 -14.27 3.63 2.41
CA SER A 120 -12.92 3.10 2.17
C SER A 120 -11.81 4.16 2.24
N THR A 121 -12.09 5.45 2.29
CA THR A 121 -11.03 6.47 2.51
C THR A 121 -10.62 6.56 3.99
N LEU A 122 -11.38 5.94 4.92
CA LEU A 122 -11.12 5.96 6.36
C LEU A 122 -9.93 5.10 6.84
N HIS A 123 -9.08 4.61 5.94
CA HIS A 123 -7.84 3.86 6.25
C HIS A 123 -6.74 4.74 6.90
N LEU A 124 -7.08 5.76 7.69
CA LEU A 124 -6.16 6.65 8.41
C LEU A 124 -5.20 5.89 9.36
N TRP A 125 -5.57 4.67 9.73
CA TRP A 125 -4.86 3.77 10.64
C TRP A 125 -3.65 3.07 10.02
N VAL A 126 -3.53 3.07 8.69
CA VAL A 126 -2.43 2.39 7.98
C VAL A 126 -1.09 3.01 8.35
N CYS A 127 -0.14 2.18 8.78
CA CYS A 127 1.24 2.61 9.05
C CYS A 127 1.99 2.81 7.74
N GLU A 128 2.93 3.74 7.72
CA GLU A 128 3.84 3.89 6.58
C GLU A 128 4.78 2.68 6.50
N SER A 129 5.23 2.37 5.30
CA SER A 129 6.14 1.24 5.07
C SER A 129 7.44 1.40 5.87
N PRO A 130 7.82 0.43 6.73
CA PRO A 130 9.08 0.46 7.46
C PRO A 130 10.29 0.58 6.53
N ARG A 131 10.22 -0.06 5.36
CA ARG A 131 11.28 0.00 4.34
C ARG A 131 11.45 1.41 3.77
N TRP A 132 10.35 2.09 3.46
CA TRP A 132 10.39 3.47 2.97
C TRP A 132 10.93 4.42 4.04
N LEU A 133 10.54 4.23 5.30
CA LEU A 133 11.00 5.05 6.41
C LEU A 133 12.51 4.90 6.66
N LEU A 134 13.03 3.67 6.60
CA LEU A 134 14.47 3.40 6.70
C LEU A 134 15.25 4.02 5.54
N LYS A 135 14.75 3.87 4.30
CA LYS A 135 15.37 4.48 3.11
C LYS A 135 15.44 6.01 3.21
N ASN A 136 14.41 6.64 3.79
CA ASN A 136 14.37 8.10 3.96
C ASN A 136 15.02 8.60 5.27
N ARG A 137 15.88 7.80 5.91
CA ARG A 137 16.59 8.14 7.16
C ARG A 137 15.66 8.49 8.34
N LYS A 138 14.39 8.07 8.31
CA LYS A 138 13.37 8.33 9.35
C LYS A 138 13.31 7.21 10.39
N ILE A 139 14.41 7.00 11.11
CA ILE A 139 14.59 5.84 12.02
C ILE A 139 13.55 5.81 13.16
N LYS A 140 13.22 6.97 13.76
CA LYS A 140 12.23 7.05 14.85
C LYS A 140 10.80 6.68 14.39
N GLU A 141 10.44 7.07 13.17
CA GLU A 141 9.12 6.72 12.60
C GLU A 141 9.08 5.25 12.17
N ALA A 142 10.21 4.71 11.70
CA ALA A 142 10.35 3.29 11.38
C ALA A 142 10.16 2.42 12.63
N ASP A 143 10.81 2.78 13.74
CA ASP A 143 10.64 2.12 15.05
C ASP A 143 9.17 2.16 15.49
N LYS A 144 8.52 3.33 15.45
CA LYS A 144 7.11 3.47 15.81
C LYS A 144 6.18 2.61 14.94
N SER A 145 6.46 2.54 13.64
CA SER A 145 5.66 1.76 12.69
C SER A 145 5.85 0.25 12.94
N LEU A 146 7.10 -0.19 13.14
CA LEU A 146 7.42 -1.58 13.51
C LEU A 146 6.83 -1.97 14.86
N ARG A 147 6.87 -1.08 15.86
CA ARG A 147 6.23 -1.31 17.16
C ARG A 147 4.72 -1.46 17.05
N ARG A 148 4.08 -0.64 16.22
CA ARG A 148 2.64 -0.74 15.99
C ARG A 148 2.27 -2.03 15.25
N ILE A 149 3.09 -2.44 14.28
CA ILE A 149 2.95 -3.73 13.61
C ILE A 149 3.11 -4.83 14.68
N ALA A 150 4.22 -4.89 15.41
CA ALA A 150 4.47 -5.89 16.46
C ALA A 150 3.38 -5.94 17.55
N ALA A 151 2.84 -4.80 17.99
CA ALA A 151 1.74 -4.74 18.94
C ALA A 151 0.45 -5.33 18.35
N PHE A 152 0.14 -5.01 17.09
CA PHE A 152 -0.97 -5.63 16.36
C PHE A 152 -0.73 -7.14 16.15
N ASN A 153 0.55 -7.55 16.08
CA ASN A 153 0.99 -8.93 15.92
C ASN A 153 0.90 -9.72 17.24
N GLY A 154 0.64 -9.06 18.37
CA GLY A 154 0.73 -9.67 19.70
C GLY A 154 2.14 -10.13 20.06
N VAL A 155 3.19 -9.53 19.47
CA VAL A 155 4.57 -9.86 19.79
C VAL A 155 5.12 -8.91 20.83
N ASP A 156 5.73 -9.48 21.86
CA ASP A 156 6.22 -8.74 23.01
C ASP A 156 7.45 -7.90 22.64
N LEU A 157 7.33 -6.59 22.86
CA LEU A 157 8.27 -5.57 22.37
C LEU A 157 9.50 -5.37 23.26
N GLU A 158 9.53 -6.06 24.42
CA GLU A 158 10.62 -6.03 25.38
C GLU A 158 11.67 -7.13 25.15
N SER A 159 11.47 -8.03 24.18
CA SER A 159 12.48 -9.05 23.90
C SER A 159 13.75 -8.41 23.31
N THR A 160 14.90 -8.77 23.88
CA THR A 160 16.23 -8.29 23.44
C THR A 160 16.48 -8.59 21.96
N GLU A 161 15.80 -9.59 21.41
CA GLU A 161 15.78 -9.94 19.98
C GLU A 161 15.20 -8.84 19.09
N TYR A 162 14.10 -8.16 19.49
CA TYR A 162 13.53 -7.07 18.69
C TYR A 162 14.46 -5.87 18.59
N LEU A 163 15.08 -5.50 19.70
CA LEU A 163 16.04 -4.39 19.76
C LEU A 163 17.29 -4.71 18.94
N TRP A 164 17.78 -5.96 18.99
CA TRP A 164 18.90 -6.40 18.18
C TRP A 164 18.56 -6.43 16.68
N ILE A 165 17.39 -6.96 16.30
CA ILE A 165 16.93 -6.97 14.90
C ILE A 165 16.76 -5.53 14.38
N PHE A 166 16.17 -4.64 15.18
CA PHE A 166 16.00 -3.24 14.79
C PHE A 166 17.34 -2.52 14.67
N GLU A 167 18.26 -2.68 15.63
CA GLU A 167 19.61 -2.11 15.55
C GLU A 167 20.41 -2.68 14.39
N ASP A 168 20.31 -3.98 14.11
CA ASP A 168 21.03 -4.63 13.01
C ASP A 168 20.48 -4.19 11.65
N LEU A 169 19.15 -4.08 11.51
CA LEU A 169 18.49 -3.55 10.32
C LEU A 169 18.79 -2.06 10.12
N ALA A 170 18.82 -1.28 11.22
CA ALA A 170 19.18 0.14 11.19
C ALA A 170 20.67 0.37 10.89
N ARG A 171 21.57 -0.49 11.40
CA ARG A 171 23.01 -0.49 11.08
C ARG A 171 23.26 -0.83 9.63
N HIS A 172 22.63 -1.89 9.10
CA HIS A 172 22.76 -2.26 7.69
C HIS A 172 22.19 -1.18 6.76
N ALA A 173 21.04 -0.57 7.11
CA ALA A 173 20.51 0.58 6.39
C ALA A 173 21.47 1.78 6.43
N MET A 174 22.01 2.14 7.60
CA MET A 174 22.97 3.24 7.73
C MET A 174 24.30 2.99 7.01
N ASN A 175 24.79 1.75 6.99
CA ASN A 175 26.01 1.38 6.26
C ASN A 175 25.78 1.41 4.75
N SER A 176 24.62 0.95 4.26
CA SER A 176 24.27 1.06 2.84
C SER A 176 24.11 2.50 2.36
N ILE A 177 23.69 3.40 3.26
CA ILE A 177 23.59 4.83 3.00
C ILE A 177 24.97 5.50 2.96
N LYS A 178 25.92 5.05 3.79
CA LYS A 178 27.33 5.48 3.72
C LYS A 178 28.03 4.96 2.46
N GLU A 179 27.74 3.73 2.05
CA GLU A 179 28.25 3.16 0.79
C GLU A 179 27.64 3.85 -0.45
N GLU A 180 26.36 4.27 -0.44
CA GLU A 180 25.78 5.09 -1.52
C GLU A 180 26.38 6.51 -1.62
N ASP A 181 26.81 7.09 -0.50
CA ASP A 181 27.54 8.37 -0.50
C ASP A 181 29.00 8.20 -1.02
N GLU A 182 29.58 6.99 -0.94
CA GLU A 182 30.91 6.64 -1.50
C GLU A 182 30.87 6.15 -2.95
N ASP A 183 29.81 5.47 -3.40
CA ASP A 183 29.74 4.74 -4.67
C ASP A 183 28.81 5.41 -5.71
N LYS A 184 29.07 6.69 -6.01
CA LYS A 184 28.49 7.40 -7.18
C LYS A 184 28.99 6.85 -8.54
N SER A 185 29.60 5.68 -8.58
CA SER A 185 30.01 4.99 -9.80
C SER A 185 29.48 3.55 -9.76
N ASN A 186 28.97 3.06 -10.90
CA ASN A 186 28.43 1.71 -11.09
C ASN A 186 26.99 1.41 -10.61
N THR A 187 26.09 1.77 -11.51
CA THR A 187 24.88 1.07 -11.93
C THR A 187 24.89 -0.45 -11.66
N ASN A 188 24.35 -0.90 -10.51
CA ASN A 188 23.63 -2.18 -10.29
C ASN A 188 23.27 -2.49 -8.79
N SER A 189 23.28 -1.50 -7.88
CA SER A 189 23.28 -1.74 -6.43
C SER A 189 21.97 -2.26 -5.80
N GLY A 190 20.81 -2.07 -6.44
CA GLY A 190 19.51 -2.44 -5.83
C GLY A 190 19.29 -3.95 -5.63
N VAL A 191 19.94 -4.80 -6.45
CA VAL A 191 19.71 -6.26 -6.45
C VAL A 191 20.57 -6.98 -5.41
N SER A 192 21.74 -6.44 -5.06
CA SER A 192 22.65 -7.04 -4.05
C SER A 192 22.15 -6.81 -2.62
N LEU A 193 21.54 -5.65 -2.36
CA LEU A 193 20.86 -5.30 -1.11
C LEU A 193 19.73 -6.29 -0.77
N PHE A 194 18.97 -6.68 -1.79
CA PHE A 194 17.83 -7.58 -1.62
C PHE A 194 18.23 -8.99 -1.21
N LYS A 195 19.38 -9.48 -1.70
CA LYS A 195 19.90 -10.81 -1.39
C LYS A 195 20.38 -10.95 0.06
N LYS A 196 20.81 -9.87 0.71
CA LYS A 196 21.36 -9.91 2.07
C LYS A 196 20.31 -9.78 3.17
N VAL A 197 19.19 -9.11 2.89
CA VAL A 197 18.10 -8.91 3.88
C VAL A 197 17.05 -10.05 3.80
N LEU A 198 17.01 -10.78 2.68
CA LEU A 198 16.13 -11.93 2.45
C LEU A 198 16.15 -13.01 3.55
N PRO A 199 17.34 -13.46 4.03
CA PRO A 199 17.44 -14.60 4.96
C PRO A 199 16.91 -14.27 6.36
N LEU A 200 16.89 -12.98 6.74
CA LEU A 200 16.42 -12.51 8.04
C LEU A 200 14.89 -12.55 8.18
N MET A 201 14.17 -12.68 7.06
CA MET A 201 12.74 -12.95 7.10
C MET A 201 12.41 -14.44 6.97
N GLU A 202 13.40 -15.31 6.79
CA GLU A 202 13.23 -16.75 6.53
C GLU A 202 13.08 -17.59 7.81
N ASP A 203 12.99 -16.95 8.98
CA ASP A 203 12.93 -17.63 10.27
C ASP A 203 11.52 -18.18 10.59
N GLY A 204 11.48 -19.46 10.97
CA GLY A 204 10.27 -20.31 10.99
C GLY A 204 9.23 -19.93 12.04
N GLU A 205 9.64 -19.24 13.12
CA GLU A 205 8.75 -18.86 14.22
C GLU A 205 8.07 -17.50 13.95
N THR A 206 8.78 -16.57 13.32
CA THR A 206 8.22 -15.32 12.76
C THR A 206 7.15 -15.63 11.70
N ARG A 207 7.35 -16.71 10.93
CA ARG A 207 6.42 -17.27 9.93
C ARG A 207 5.02 -17.61 10.47
N ARG A 208 4.94 -18.21 11.67
CA ARG A 208 3.66 -18.60 12.30
C ARG A 208 2.92 -17.43 12.93
N ARG A 209 3.65 -16.45 13.47
CA ARG A 209 3.05 -15.29 14.16
C ARG A 209 2.67 -14.19 13.17
N PHE A 210 3.35 -14.06 12.02
CA PHE A 210 2.96 -13.16 10.92
C PHE A 210 1.66 -13.59 10.20
N LEU A 211 1.29 -14.87 10.25
CA LEU A 211 0.07 -15.43 9.67
C LEU A 211 -1.22 -14.90 10.34
N VAL A 212 -1.15 -14.58 11.64
CA VAL A 212 -2.29 -14.11 12.43
C VAL A 212 -2.66 -12.64 12.11
N LEU A 213 -1.77 -11.91 11.44
CA LEU A 213 -1.85 -10.46 11.28
C LEU A 213 -2.58 -9.90 10.10
N MET A 214 -2.81 -10.73 9.11
CA MET A 214 -3.43 -10.31 7.86
C MET A 214 -4.94 -10.58 7.88
N ILE A 215 -5.45 -11.27 8.91
CA ILE A 215 -6.89 -11.54 9.09
C ILE A 215 -7.68 -10.25 9.40
N PRO A 216 -7.21 -9.28 10.22
CA PRO A 216 -8.05 -8.14 10.59
C PRO A 216 -7.95 -6.94 9.64
N PHE A 217 -7.14 -7.00 8.56
CA PHE A 217 -7.24 -5.97 7.51
C PHE A 217 -8.47 -6.15 6.62
N PHE A 218 -9.20 -7.26 6.77
CA PHE A 218 -10.39 -7.62 6.00
C PHE A 218 -11.49 -8.29 6.85
N ALA A 219 -11.51 -8.08 8.17
CA ALA A 219 -12.63 -8.44 9.04
C ALA A 219 -13.42 -7.18 9.44
#